data_AF-A0A667XGT4-F1
#
_entry.id   AF-A0A667XGT4-F1
#
_cell.length_a   1.000
_cell.length_b   1.000
_cell.length_c   1.000
_cell.angle_alpha   90.00
_cell.angle_beta   90.00
_cell.angle_gamma   90.00
#
_symmetry.space_group_name_H-M   'P 1'
#
loop_
_entity.id
_entity.type
_entity.pdbx_description
1 polymer ?
#
loop_
_entity_poly.entity_id
_entity_poly.type
_entity_poly.pdbx_seq_one_letter_code
_entity_poly.pdbx_strand_id
1 'polypeptide(L)'
;MKKKKKFFGLKKVRIIASDNLWEPISLSLLLDQELSKAVDVIGAHYPGTTTVMEALKTQKKLWSSEDYSTFNDEVGGGCWARILNQNYVNGLMTATISWNLVASYYEDLPYGRDGLMTAEEPWSGNYVVESPIWITAHTTQFAQPGWTYLQTVGHLEKGGSYVALTDGKGNLTVVIETMAHDHSWCIRPPLPPYNLTSQNATFQLKGSFASIKELQVWRSRFDFKTKKPSFFEKLAPLKPSEGWFTLSLGEDEVYTLTTITTGQKGCYPEPPPPAPFPHLYKDDFNIANPFFSEAPYFADQTGVFEYYINLTDPGPHVFTLRQVVTQKPVTWAADADQTISVIGNYQWQNLSVTCDVFMESVKTGGVFIAARVDKGGMSVRNTKGVFYWVFADGTYKVTNDLGRYLSSPTCPVNTCRGCDGTRDVTVYQSYLYTELDIHFSCYI
;
A
#
# COMPACT_ATOMS: atom_id res chain seq x y z
N MET A 1 -21.97 -16.21 10.47
CA MET A 1 -21.67 -14.76 10.61
C MET A 1 -22.91 -13.89 10.90
N LYS A 2 -23.99 -13.94 10.11
CA LYS A 2 -25.22 -13.15 10.34
C LYS A 2 -25.82 -13.26 11.76
N LYS A 3 -25.83 -14.47 12.35
CA LYS A 3 -26.29 -14.69 13.73
C LYS A 3 -25.47 -13.87 14.75
N LYS A 4 -24.13 -13.86 14.62
CA LYS A 4 -23.24 -13.03 15.46
C LYS A 4 -23.47 -11.54 15.22
N LYS A 5 -23.55 -11.07 13.97
CA LYS A 5 -23.85 -9.66 13.66
C LYS A 5 -25.18 -9.19 14.28
N LYS A 6 -26.23 -10.02 14.20
CA LYS A 6 -27.53 -9.73 14.83
C LYS A 6 -27.41 -9.64 16.34
N PHE A 7 -26.69 -10.57 16.97
CA PHE A 7 -26.47 -10.61 18.41
C PHE A 7 -25.76 -9.35 18.93
N PHE A 8 -24.75 -8.86 18.20
CA PHE A 8 -24.01 -7.63 18.56
C PHE A 8 -24.62 -6.33 18.01
N GLY A 9 -25.84 -6.35 17.45
CA GLY A 9 -26.48 -5.13 16.91
C GLY A 9 -25.88 -4.58 15.61
N LEU A 10 -24.96 -5.29 14.96
CA LEU A 10 -24.22 -4.88 13.75
C LEU A 10 -24.98 -5.16 12.44
N LYS A 11 -26.31 -5.03 12.44
CA LYS A 11 -27.16 -5.38 11.28
C LYS A 11 -26.88 -4.52 10.03
N LYS A 12 -26.33 -3.32 10.18
CA LYS A 12 -25.98 -2.42 9.08
C LYS A 12 -24.68 -2.80 8.37
N VAL A 13 -23.83 -3.62 8.99
CA VAL A 13 -22.53 -4.02 8.45
C VAL A 13 -22.73 -5.09 7.38
N ARG A 14 -22.30 -4.81 6.16
CA ARG A 14 -22.36 -5.72 5.01
C ARG A 14 -21.19 -6.71 4.97
N ILE A 15 -21.25 -7.73 4.14
CA ILE A 15 -20.18 -8.74 3.94
C ILE A 15 -19.76 -8.71 2.47
N ILE A 16 -18.48 -8.46 2.24
CA ILE A 16 -17.80 -8.75 0.98
C ILE A 16 -17.11 -10.11 1.10
N ALA A 17 -17.09 -10.88 0.01
CA ALA A 17 -16.35 -12.14 -0.06
C ALA A 17 -15.84 -12.37 -1.50
N SER A 18 -14.74 -13.08 -1.72
CA SER A 18 -13.82 -13.64 -0.72
C SER A 18 -12.48 -12.92 -0.65
N ASP A 19 -12.33 -11.76 -1.31
CA ASP A 19 -11.05 -11.05 -1.42
C ASP A 19 -9.95 -11.97 -1.98
N ASN A 20 -10.28 -12.58 -3.12
CA ASN A 20 -9.41 -13.52 -3.84
C ASN A 20 -9.85 -13.55 -5.32
N LEU A 21 -9.78 -14.69 -6.00
CA LEU A 21 -10.33 -14.85 -7.35
C LEU A 21 -11.87 -14.88 -7.35
N TRP A 22 -12.46 -14.74 -8.54
CA TRP A 22 -13.92 -14.85 -8.76
C TRP A 22 -14.49 -16.21 -8.32
N GLU A 23 -13.70 -17.26 -8.43
CA GLU A 23 -14.06 -18.60 -7.98
C GLU A 23 -13.19 -19.02 -6.79
N PRO A 24 -13.72 -19.82 -5.85
CA PRO A 24 -14.99 -20.57 -5.92
C PRO A 24 -16.23 -19.82 -5.39
N ILE A 25 -16.10 -18.54 -4.99
CA ILE A 25 -17.19 -17.82 -4.30
C ILE A 25 -18.41 -17.61 -5.20
N SER A 26 -18.21 -17.31 -6.48
CA SER A 26 -19.32 -17.04 -7.42
C SER A 26 -20.19 -18.27 -7.60
N LEU A 27 -19.60 -19.44 -7.88
CA LEU A 27 -20.33 -20.70 -7.97
C LEU A 27 -21.00 -21.07 -6.63
N SER A 28 -20.29 -20.89 -5.51
CA SER A 28 -20.83 -21.22 -4.18
C SER A 28 -22.10 -20.42 -3.85
N LEU A 29 -22.17 -19.15 -4.26
CA LEU A 29 -23.35 -18.29 -4.06
C LEU A 29 -24.55 -18.70 -4.92
N LEU A 30 -24.34 -19.37 -6.05
CA LEU A 30 -25.42 -19.92 -6.87
C LEU A 30 -25.97 -21.22 -6.28
N LEU A 31 -25.12 -22.01 -5.62
CA LEU A 31 -25.47 -23.32 -5.08
C LEU A 31 -26.00 -23.27 -3.64
N ASP A 32 -25.63 -22.25 -2.85
CA ASP A 32 -26.05 -22.11 -1.46
C ASP A 32 -26.83 -20.80 -1.23
N GLN A 33 -28.14 -20.93 -1.03
CA GLN A 33 -29.03 -19.80 -0.80
C GLN A 33 -28.76 -19.06 0.52
N GLU A 34 -28.32 -19.76 1.57
CA GLU A 34 -28.03 -19.15 2.87
C GLU A 34 -26.72 -18.35 2.81
N LEU A 35 -25.71 -18.87 2.12
CA LEU A 35 -24.49 -18.12 1.78
C LEU A 35 -24.82 -16.90 0.90
N SER A 36 -25.64 -17.10 -0.14
CA SER A 36 -26.08 -16.03 -1.05
C SER A 36 -26.80 -14.92 -0.32
N LYS A 37 -27.69 -15.24 0.62
CA LYS A 37 -28.31 -14.21 1.48
C LYS A 37 -27.26 -13.50 2.32
N ALA A 38 -26.23 -14.18 2.80
CA ALA A 38 -25.24 -13.65 3.73
C ALA A 38 -24.24 -12.67 3.10
N VAL A 39 -23.86 -12.88 1.85
CA VAL A 39 -22.88 -12.06 1.12
C VAL A 39 -23.59 -10.94 0.37
N ASP A 40 -23.10 -9.71 0.53
CA ASP A 40 -23.66 -8.51 -0.10
C ASP A 40 -22.90 -8.12 -1.39
N VAL A 41 -21.60 -8.40 -1.44
CA VAL A 41 -20.67 -8.01 -2.52
C VAL A 41 -19.71 -9.16 -2.82
N ILE A 42 -19.41 -9.39 -4.10
CA ILE A 42 -18.29 -10.24 -4.52
C ILE A 42 -17.07 -9.35 -4.74
N GLY A 43 -16.04 -9.53 -3.93
CA GLY A 43 -14.76 -8.84 -4.05
C GLY A 43 -13.71 -9.75 -4.66
N ALA A 44 -13.17 -9.37 -5.81
CA ALA A 44 -12.09 -10.06 -6.48
C ALA A 44 -10.83 -9.19 -6.56
N HIS A 45 -9.65 -9.84 -6.58
CA HIS A 45 -8.34 -9.19 -6.64
C HIS A 45 -7.74 -9.29 -8.04
N TYR A 46 -7.14 -8.19 -8.51
CA TYR A 46 -6.43 -8.09 -9.80
C TYR A 46 -7.16 -8.76 -10.99
N PRO A 47 -8.44 -8.41 -11.25
CA PRO A 47 -9.31 -9.13 -12.19
C PRO A 47 -8.96 -8.91 -13.67
N GLY A 48 -7.98 -8.04 -13.97
CA GLY A 48 -7.62 -7.69 -15.34
C GLY A 48 -8.79 -7.09 -16.12
N THR A 49 -9.63 -6.30 -15.45
CA THR A 49 -10.89 -5.72 -15.97
C THR A 49 -12.03 -6.69 -16.25
N THR A 50 -11.82 -8.01 -16.12
CA THR A 50 -12.83 -9.01 -16.51
C THR A 50 -13.56 -9.61 -15.31
N THR A 51 -14.74 -10.19 -15.56
CA THR A 51 -15.48 -11.01 -14.59
C THR A 51 -15.87 -12.35 -15.20
N VAL A 52 -16.52 -13.23 -14.42
CA VAL A 52 -16.99 -14.55 -14.86
C VAL A 52 -18.51 -14.62 -14.91
N MET A 53 -19.05 -15.53 -15.73
CA MET A 53 -20.50 -15.67 -15.94
C MET A 53 -21.26 -16.00 -14.66
N GLU A 54 -20.65 -16.79 -13.77
CA GLU A 54 -21.20 -17.18 -12.48
C GLU A 54 -21.40 -15.95 -11.59
N ALA A 55 -20.41 -15.05 -11.54
CA ALA A 55 -20.49 -13.79 -10.79
C ALA A 55 -21.65 -12.93 -11.29
N LEU A 56 -21.81 -12.81 -12.61
CA LEU A 56 -22.92 -12.08 -13.23
C LEU A 56 -24.30 -12.68 -12.87
N LYS A 57 -24.43 -14.01 -12.91
CA LYS A 57 -25.68 -14.72 -12.57
C LYS A 57 -26.09 -14.49 -11.11
N THR A 58 -25.14 -14.20 -10.21
CA THR A 58 -25.47 -13.93 -8.80
C THR A 58 -26.23 -12.62 -8.59
N GLN A 59 -26.16 -11.68 -9.55
CA GLN A 59 -26.70 -10.31 -9.45
C GLN A 59 -26.19 -9.54 -8.21
N LYS A 60 -25.07 -9.97 -7.62
CA LYS A 60 -24.38 -9.24 -6.56
C LYS A 60 -23.65 -8.03 -7.14
N LYS A 61 -23.33 -7.06 -6.27
CA LYS A 61 -22.33 -6.05 -6.63
C LYS A 61 -20.99 -6.75 -6.79
N LEU A 62 -20.29 -6.44 -7.88
CA LEU A 62 -18.94 -6.92 -8.16
C LEU A 62 -17.97 -5.77 -7.96
N TRP A 63 -16.91 -5.98 -7.19
CA TRP A 63 -15.85 -5.00 -6.95
C TRP A 63 -14.50 -5.62 -7.30
N SER A 64 -13.62 -4.83 -7.90
CA SER A 64 -12.18 -5.07 -7.81
C SER A 64 -11.76 -4.57 -6.41
N SER A 65 -11.78 -5.47 -5.42
CA SER A 65 -11.58 -5.10 -4.01
C SER A 65 -10.12 -4.92 -3.64
N GLU A 66 -9.21 -5.32 -4.53
CA GLU A 66 -7.79 -5.00 -4.50
C GLU A 66 -7.28 -4.96 -5.95
N ASP A 67 -6.68 -3.85 -6.36
CA ASP A 67 -6.14 -3.62 -7.70
C ASP A 67 -4.95 -2.64 -7.63
N TYR A 68 -4.42 -2.21 -8.78
CA TYR A 68 -3.27 -1.31 -8.88
C TYR A 68 -1.93 -1.98 -8.52
N SER A 69 -1.45 -1.87 -7.28
CA SER A 69 -0.17 -2.44 -6.80
C SER A 69 0.99 -2.21 -7.77
N THR A 70 1.07 -1.04 -8.37
CA THR A 70 2.06 -0.74 -9.41
C THR A 70 2.79 0.54 -9.00
N PHE A 71 4.08 0.60 -9.30
CA PHE A 71 4.93 1.75 -8.99
C PHE A 71 4.28 3.05 -9.46
N ASN A 72 4.31 4.08 -8.63
CA ASN A 72 3.46 5.25 -8.79
C ASN A 72 3.97 6.35 -9.73
N ASP A 73 4.77 5.95 -10.70
CA ASP A 73 5.19 6.83 -11.80
C ASP A 73 4.04 7.07 -12.81
N GLU A 74 4.37 7.69 -13.93
CA GLU A 74 3.41 7.92 -15.01
C GLU A 74 2.83 6.63 -15.60
N VAL A 75 3.58 5.52 -15.63
CA VAL A 75 3.08 4.22 -16.12
C VAL A 75 2.06 3.65 -15.14
N GLY A 76 2.33 3.74 -13.83
CA GLY A 76 1.37 3.42 -12.79
C GLY A 76 0.10 4.27 -12.89
N GLY A 77 0.24 5.58 -13.09
CA GLY A 77 -0.89 6.47 -13.34
C GLY A 77 -1.71 6.06 -14.57
N GLY A 78 -1.04 5.64 -15.66
CA GLY A 78 -1.69 5.12 -16.85
C GLY A 78 -2.45 3.80 -16.59
N CYS A 79 -1.84 2.87 -15.85
CA CYS A 79 -2.50 1.64 -15.38
C CYS A 79 -3.79 1.99 -14.61
N TRP A 80 -3.70 2.89 -13.64
CA TRP A 80 -4.83 3.30 -12.80
C TRP A 80 -5.94 3.97 -13.62
N ALA A 81 -5.58 4.85 -14.56
CA ALA A 81 -6.52 5.53 -15.44
C ALA A 81 -7.34 4.55 -16.28
N ARG A 82 -6.64 3.57 -16.87
CA ARG A 82 -7.25 2.53 -17.71
C ARG A 82 -8.23 1.65 -16.91
N ILE A 83 -7.79 1.09 -15.79
CA ILE A 83 -8.59 0.12 -15.04
C ILE A 83 -9.78 0.75 -14.31
N LEU A 84 -9.70 2.03 -13.91
CA LEU A 84 -10.84 2.74 -13.31
C LEU A 84 -12.06 2.79 -14.24
N ASN A 85 -11.85 2.99 -15.54
CA ASN A 85 -12.93 2.91 -16.54
C ASN A 85 -13.25 1.46 -16.87
N GLN A 86 -12.23 0.69 -17.26
CA GLN A 86 -12.43 -0.60 -17.92
C GLN A 86 -12.92 -1.69 -16.97
N ASN A 87 -12.70 -1.58 -15.66
CA ASN A 87 -13.29 -2.51 -14.69
C ASN A 87 -14.83 -2.51 -14.77
N TYR A 88 -15.46 -1.35 -14.98
CA TYR A 88 -16.91 -1.31 -15.21
C TYR A 88 -17.27 -1.72 -16.64
N VAL A 89 -16.58 -1.19 -17.65
CA VAL A 89 -16.90 -1.46 -19.08
C VAL A 89 -16.83 -2.95 -19.41
N ASN A 90 -15.79 -3.65 -18.94
CA ASN A 90 -15.53 -5.04 -19.28
C ASN A 90 -16.10 -6.03 -18.26
N GLY A 91 -16.12 -5.65 -16.97
CA GLY A 91 -16.39 -6.57 -15.87
C GLY A 91 -17.61 -6.21 -15.02
N LEU A 92 -18.33 -5.13 -15.35
CA LEU A 92 -19.45 -4.58 -14.54
C LEU A 92 -19.07 -4.33 -13.07
N MET A 93 -17.79 -4.11 -12.80
CA MET A 93 -17.32 -3.82 -11.44
C MET A 93 -17.65 -2.39 -11.07
N THR A 94 -18.36 -2.22 -9.96
CA THR A 94 -18.92 -0.92 -9.52
C THR A 94 -18.08 -0.21 -8.45
N ALA A 95 -16.93 -0.80 -8.11
CA ALA A 95 -15.87 -0.16 -7.34
C ALA A 95 -14.54 -0.83 -7.68
N THR A 96 -13.47 -0.03 -7.62
CA THR A 96 -12.07 -0.46 -7.75
C THR A 96 -11.32 0.15 -6.58
N ILE A 97 -10.60 -0.66 -5.81
CA ILE A 97 -9.89 -0.24 -4.60
C ILE A 97 -8.39 -0.46 -4.84
N SER A 98 -7.61 0.61 -4.74
CA SER A 98 -6.16 0.55 -4.92
C SER A 98 -5.48 -0.07 -3.68
N TRP A 99 -4.64 -1.08 -3.90
CA TRP A 99 -3.54 -1.37 -3.00
C TRP A 99 -2.29 -0.64 -3.53
N ASN A 100 -1.69 0.30 -2.81
CA ASN A 100 -2.08 0.84 -1.51
C ASN A 100 -2.40 2.34 -1.55
N LEU A 101 -2.86 2.87 -0.42
CA LEU A 101 -3.33 4.27 -0.32
C LEU A 101 -2.18 5.26 -0.53
N VAL A 102 -1.09 5.07 0.21
CA VAL A 102 0.09 5.93 0.23
C VAL A 102 1.31 5.08 0.57
N ALA A 103 2.40 5.27 -0.17
CA ALA A 103 3.67 4.64 0.13
C ALA A 103 4.35 5.38 1.29
N SER A 104 4.06 4.91 2.51
CA SER A 104 4.64 5.37 3.78
C SER A 104 5.33 4.22 4.50
N TYR A 105 6.17 3.51 3.77
CA TYR A 105 7.02 2.42 4.22
C TYR A 105 8.33 2.52 3.45
N TYR A 106 9.42 1.98 3.99
CA TYR A 106 10.72 2.05 3.32
C TYR A 106 10.67 1.50 1.90
N GLU A 107 11.16 2.25 0.92
CA GLU A 107 11.10 1.90 -0.51
C GLU A 107 11.71 0.52 -0.82
N ASP A 108 12.78 0.13 -0.11
CA ASP A 108 13.45 -1.17 -0.31
C ASP A 108 12.67 -2.38 0.25
N LEU A 109 11.54 -2.16 0.94
CA LEU A 109 10.59 -3.22 1.27
C LEU A 109 9.84 -3.68 0.01
N PRO A 110 9.25 -4.89 0.01
CA PRO A 110 8.49 -5.37 -1.15
C PRO A 110 7.43 -4.37 -1.59
N TYR A 111 7.38 -4.09 -2.90
CA TYR A 111 6.46 -3.14 -3.54
C TYR A 111 6.68 -1.67 -3.11
N GLY A 112 7.95 -1.26 -2.98
CA GLY A 112 8.34 0.14 -2.82
C GLY A 112 7.59 1.07 -3.75
N ARG A 113 7.00 2.14 -3.19
CA ARG A 113 6.27 3.16 -3.94
C ARG A 113 5.06 2.69 -4.78
N ASP A 114 4.43 1.57 -4.43
CA ASP A 114 3.19 1.09 -5.06
C ASP A 114 1.91 1.71 -4.44
N GLY A 115 1.98 2.97 -3.97
CA GLY A 115 0.87 3.72 -3.38
C GLY A 115 0.38 4.85 -4.29
N LEU A 116 -0.83 5.38 -4.11
CA LEU A 116 -1.34 6.46 -4.98
C LEU A 116 -0.48 7.75 -4.93
N MET A 117 0.26 7.95 -3.85
CA MET A 117 1.29 8.98 -3.66
C MET A 117 2.41 8.44 -2.76
N THR A 118 3.52 9.18 -2.64
CA THR A 118 4.68 8.80 -1.81
C THR A 118 4.85 9.74 -0.62
N ALA A 119 5.01 9.21 0.58
CA ALA A 119 5.28 9.97 1.81
C ALA A 119 6.08 9.09 2.79
N GLU A 120 7.30 8.72 2.38
CA GLU A 120 8.15 7.75 3.07
C GLU A 120 9.32 8.37 3.85
N GLU A 121 9.42 9.70 3.88
CA GLU A 121 10.47 10.45 4.59
C GLU A 121 9.92 11.35 5.72
N PRO A 122 9.30 10.77 6.77
CA PRO A 122 8.77 11.57 7.88
C PRO A 122 9.84 12.42 8.61
N TRP A 123 11.13 12.05 8.53
CA TRP A 123 12.23 12.82 9.12
C TRP A 123 12.58 14.10 8.33
N SER A 124 12.30 14.15 7.02
CA SER A 124 12.51 15.36 6.19
C SER A 124 11.21 16.16 6.02
N GLY A 125 10.06 15.47 6.11
CA GLY A 125 8.75 16.03 5.77
C GLY A 125 8.47 16.02 4.27
N ASN A 126 9.34 15.41 3.45
CA ASN A 126 9.12 15.27 2.03
C ASN A 126 7.97 14.31 1.72
N TYR A 127 7.20 14.65 0.68
CA TYR A 127 6.22 13.78 0.05
C TYR A 127 6.11 14.16 -1.42
N VAL A 128 5.58 13.25 -2.24
CA VAL A 128 5.38 13.48 -3.68
C VAL A 128 3.93 13.18 -4.02
N VAL A 129 3.22 14.17 -4.58
CA VAL A 129 1.85 14.01 -5.09
C VAL A 129 1.92 13.46 -6.50
N GLU A 130 1.86 12.13 -6.60
CA GLU A 130 2.07 11.41 -7.84
C GLU A 130 0.86 11.43 -8.78
N SER A 131 1.10 11.02 -10.04
CA SER A 131 0.07 10.99 -11.07
C SER A 131 -1.23 10.25 -10.69
N PRO A 132 -1.22 9.11 -9.95
CA PRO A 132 -2.45 8.40 -9.58
C PRO A 132 -3.43 9.21 -8.71
N ILE A 133 -2.96 10.21 -7.94
CA ILE A 133 -3.85 11.13 -7.19
C ILE A 133 -4.76 11.90 -8.15
N TRP A 134 -4.18 12.46 -9.21
CA TRP A 134 -4.91 13.26 -10.17
C TRP A 134 -5.81 12.40 -11.07
N ILE A 135 -5.39 11.19 -11.38
CA ILE A 135 -6.23 10.20 -12.04
C ILE A 135 -7.43 9.80 -11.18
N THR A 136 -7.23 9.61 -9.88
CA THR A 136 -8.32 9.36 -8.93
C THR A 136 -9.32 10.52 -8.89
N ALA A 137 -8.83 11.77 -8.99
CA ALA A 137 -9.66 12.97 -8.98
C ALA A 137 -10.61 13.07 -10.19
N HIS A 138 -10.21 12.54 -11.36
CA HIS A 138 -11.05 12.52 -12.58
C HIS A 138 -12.39 11.79 -12.38
N THR A 139 -12.48 10.86 -11.42
CA THR A 139 -13.74 10.20 -11.06
C THR A 139 -14.29 10.73 -9.74
N THR A 140 -13.48 10.77 -8.69
CA THR A 140 -13.95 10.97 -7.30
C THR A 140 -14.45 12.39 -7.00
N GLN A 141 -13.98 13.41 -7.72
CA GLN A 141 -14.52 14.77 -7.54
C GLN A 141 -15.88 14.98 -8.22
N PHE A 142 -16.27 14.07 -9.12
CA PHE A 142 -17.40 14.28 -10.04
C PHE A 142 -18.42 13.15 -10.03
N ALA A 143 -18.24 12.15 -9.17
CA ALA A 143 -19.18 11.07 -8.91
C ALA A 143 -19.13 10.68 -7.43
N GLN A 144 -20.24 10.15 -6.91
CA GLN A 144 -20.35 9.72 -5.51
C GLN A 144 -21.01 8.34 -5.42
N PRO A 145 -20.75 7.55 -4.36
CA PRO A 145 -21.51 6.33 -4.11
C PRO A 145 -23.02 6.60 -4.11
N GLY A 146 -23.75 5.84 -4.93
CA GLY A 146 -25.18 6.04 -5.17
C GLY A 146 -25.51 6.61 -6.56
N TRP A 147 -24.53 7.15 -7.27
CA TRP A 147 -24.66 7.44 -8.70
C TRP A 147 -24.77 6.14 -9.50
N THR A 148 -25.36 6.22 -10.68
CA THR A 148 -25.56 5.08 -11.58
C THR A 148 -24.82 5.33 -12.89
N TYR A 149 -24.11 4.32 -13.38
CA TYR A 149 -23.56 4.33 -14.72
C TYR A 149 -24.69 4.30 -15.76
N LEU A 150 -24.51 5.00 -16.87
CA LEU A 150 -25.39 4.87 -18.03
C LEU A 150 -25.16 3.51 -18.71
N GLN A 151 -26.15 3.06 -19.48
CA GLN A 151 -25.99 1.86 -20.32
C GLN A 151 -25.06 2.11 -21.52
N THR A 152 -24.86 3.38 -21.90
CA THR A 152 -24.04 3.82 -23.02
C THR A 152 -22.62 4.13 -22.57
N VAL A 153 -21.89 3.10 -22.14
CA VAL A 153 -20.45 3.13 -21.86
C VAL A 153 -19.75 2.16 -22.80
N GLY A 154 -18.44 2.31 -23.02
CA GLY A 154 -17.75 1.41 -23.93
C GLY A 154 -16.33 1.79 -24.28
N HIS A 155 -15.80 1.07 -25.26
CA HIS A 155 -14.51 1.35 -25.88
C HIS A 155 -14.65 2.38 -27.00
N LEU A 156 -13.60 3.15 -27.23
CA LEU A 156 -13.46 4.05 -28.37
C LEU A 156 -13.00 3.28 -29.60
N GLU A 157 -13.30 3.78 -30.79
CA GLU A 157 -13.04 3.09 -32.07
C GLU A 157 -11.55 2.78 -32.29
N LYS A 158 -10.66 3.72 -31.94
CA LYS A 158 -9.21 3.58 -32.12
C LYS A 158 -8.44 3.36 -30.83
N GLY A 159 -9.08 2.72 -29.83
CA GLY A 159 -8.48 2.41 -28.53
C GLY A 159 -8.79 3.45 -27.45
N GLY A 160 -8.78 3.01 -26.19
CA GLY A 160 -9.27 3.78 -25.03
C GLY A 160 -10.74 3.48 -24.72
N SER A 161 -11.26 4.08 -23.66
CA SER A 161 -12.62 3.82 -23.18
C SER A 161 -13.29 5.06 -22.59
N TYR A 162 -14.61 5.02 -22.46
CA TYR A 162 -15.39 6.05 -21.79
C TYR A 162 -16.48 5.44 -20.91
N VAL A 163 -16.69 6.10 -19.78
CA VAL A 163 -17.82 5.83 -18.88
C VAL A 163 -18.62 7.10 -18.65
N ALA A 164 -19.92 6.95 -18.38
CA ALA A 164 -20.81 8.05 -18.06
C ALA A 164 -21.67 7.69 -16.84
N LEU A 165 -21.82 8.63 -15.92
CA LEU A 165 -22.57 8.46 -14.67
C LEU A 165 -23.54 9.62 -14.45
N THR A 166 -24.64 9.33 -13.75
CA THR A 166 -25.63 10.32 -13.34
C THR A 166 -26.10 10.09 -11.89
N ASP A 167 -26.47 11.16 -11.22
CA ASP A 167 -27.11 11.13 -9.89
C ASP A 167 -28.64 10.96 -9.95
N GLY A 168 -29.22 10.92 -11.15
CA GLY A 168 -30.67 10.88 -11.36
C GLY A 168 -31.38 12.21 -11.07
N LYS A 169 -30.63 13.29 -10.83
CA LYS A 169 -31.14 14.65 -10.57
C LYS A 169 -30.72 15.66 -11.64
N GLY A 170 -30.25 15.16 -12.78
CA GLY A 170 -29.85 15.96 -13.94
C GLY A 170 -28.34 16.16 -14.07
N ASN A 171 -27.53 15.73 -13.10
CA ASN A 171 -26.08 15.79 -13.26
C ASN A 171 -25.56 14.66 -14.14
N LEU A 172 -24.53 14.99 -14.92
CA LEU A 172 -23.83 14.07 -15.80
C LEU A 172 -22.33 14.24 -15.60
N THR A 173 -21.62 13.11 -15.52
CA THR A 173 -20.17 13.04 -15.55
C THR A 173 -19.75 11.99 -16.56
N VAL A 174 -18.89 12.35 -17.49
CA VAL A 174 -18.28 11.46 -18.50
C VAL A 174 -16.78 11.44 -18.26
N VAL A 175 -16.20 10.27 -18.08
CA VAL A 175 -14.74 10.08 -17.92
C VAL A 175 -14.23 9.28 -19.11
N ILE A 176 -13.24 9.81 -19.81
CA ILE A 176 -12.65 9.24 -21.03
C ILE A 176 -11.17 9.01 -20.77
N GLU A 177 -10.63 7.87 -21.18
CA GLU A 177 -9.20 7.57 -21.13
C GLU A 177 -8.71 7.00 -22.47
N THR A 178 -7.50 7.38 -22.86
CA THR A 178 -6.80 6.89 -24.07
C THR A 178 -5.40 6.37 -23.75
N MET A 179 -5.29 5.52 -22.73
CA MET A 179 -4.00 5.02 -22.25
C MET A 179 -3.36 4.03 -23.24
N ALA A 180 -2.18 4.35 -23.74
CA ALA A 180 -1.41 3.47 -24.61
C ALA A 180 -0.95 2.23 -23.84
N HIS A 181 -0.81 1.11 -24.55
CA HIS A 181 -0.42 -0.17 -23.97
C HIS A 181 0.90 -0.08 -23.19
N ASP A 182 1.96 0.41 -23.83
CA ASP A 182 3.32 0.48 -23.26
C ASP A 182 3.44 1.46 -22.08
N HIS A 183 2.43 2.30 -21.87
CA HIS A 183 2.41 3.34 -20.84
C HIS A 183 1.34 3.10 -19.77
N SER A 184 0.72 1.92 -19.74
CA SER A 184 -0.35 1.61 -18.78
C SER A 184 -0.34 0.17 -18.28
N TRP A 185 0.84 -0.44 -18.26
CA TRP A 185 1.03 -1.76 -17.66
C TRP A 185 0.80 -1.70 -16.16
N CYS A 186 -0.07 -2.56 -15.67
CA CYS A 186 -0.14 -2.88 -14.25
C CYS A 186 0.76 -4.08 -13.98
N ILE A 187 1.24 -4.26 -12.74
CA ILE A 187 2.02 -5.44 -12.38
C ILE A 187 1.24 -6.75 -12.57
N ARG A 188 -0.10 -6.71 -12.45
CA ARG A 188 -1.01 -7.86 -12.53
C ARG A 188 -2.35 -7.49 -13.17
N PRO A 189 -2.93 -8.37 -13.99
CA PRO A 189 -2.26 -9.44 -14.75
C PRO A 189 -1.43 -8.86 -15.90
N PRO A 190 -0.66 -9.68 -16.65
CA PRO A 190 -0.06 -9.25 -17.90
C PRO A 190 -1.10 -8.65 -18.85
N LEU A 191 -0.79 -7.51 -19.45
CA LEU A 191 -1.66 -6.80 -20.38
C LEU A 191 -1.43 -7.33 -21.81
N PRO A 192 -2.45 -7.87 -22.49
CA PRO A 192 -2.31 -8.25 -23.89
C PRO A 192 -2.07 -7.02 -24.77
N PRO A 193 -1.30 -7.14 -25.86
CA PRO A 193 -1.03 -6.03 -26.77
C PRO A 193 -2.31 -5.50 -27.40
N TYR A 194 -2.43 -4.17 -27.45
CA TYR A 194 -3.46 -3.47 -28.20
C TYR A 194 -2.89 -2.19 -28.81
N ASN A 195 -3.51 -1.76 -29.90
CA ASN A 195 -3.15 -0.52 -30.58
C ASN A 195 -4.05 0.62 -30.13
N LEU A 196 -3.46 1.80 -29.99
CA LEU A 196 -4.17 3.05 -29.77
C LEU A 196 -3.61 4.09 -30.73
N THR A 197 -4.49 4.88 -31.35
CA THR A 197 -4.08 6.03 -32.17
C THR A 197 -4.99 7.22 -31.91
N SER A 198 -4.46 8.43 -32.11
CA SER A 198 -5.27 9.65 -31.95
C SER A 198 -6.53 9.62 -32.81
N GLN A 199 -7.63 10.13 -32.25
CA GLN A 199 -8.94 10.04 -32.88
C GLN A 199 -9.83 11.22 -32.50
N ASN A 200 -10.78 11.56 -33.38
CA ASN A 200 -11.86 12.47 -33.04
C ASN A 200 -13.07 11.66 -32.57
N ALA A 201 -13.43 11.80 -31.30
CA ALA A 201 -14.60 11.16 -30.73
C ALA A 201 -15.78 12.15 -30.70
N THR A 202 -16.88 11.80 -31.35
CA THR A 202 -18.10 12.62 -31.38
C THR A 202 -19.15 11.98 -30.50
N PHE A 203 -19.67 12.76 -29.55
CA PHE A 203 -20.68 12.34 -28.59
C PHE A 203 -21.99 13.10 -28.84
N GLN A 204 -23.12 12.40 -28.66
CA GLN A 204 -24.44 13.00 -28.70
C GLN A 204 -25.15 12.79 -27.36
N LEU A 205 -25.45 13.89 -26.68
CA LEU A 205 -26.30 13.90 -25.50
C LEU A 205 -27.76 13.75 -25.94
N LYS A 206 -28.39 12.65 -25.52
CA LYS A 206 -29.79 12.32 -25.80
C LYS A 206 -30.64 12.32 -24.53
N GLY A 207 -31.96 12.22 -24.72
CA GLY A 207 -32.92 12.13 -23.61
C GLY A 207 -32.86 13.37 -22.71
N SER A 208 -32.89 13.15 -21.39
CA SER A 208 -32.80 14.22 -20.40
C SER A 208 -31.50 15.02 -20.44
N PHE A 209 -30.44 14.50 -21.07
CA PHE A 209 -29.15 15.19 -21.18
C PHE A 209 -29.07 16.12 -22.40
N ALA A 210 -29.99 16.02 -23.36
CA ALA A 210 -30.00 16.87 -24.56
C ALA A 210 -30.18 18.37 -24.25
N SER A 211 -30.70 18.70 -23.05
CA SER A 211 -30.85 20.07 -22.57
C SER A 211 -29.58 20.66 -21.96
N ILE A 212 -28.54 19.87 -21.70
CA ILE A 212 -27.27 20.36 -21.15
C ILE A 212 -26.64 21.34 -22.15
N LYS A 213 -26.32 22.54 -21.67
CA LYS A 213 -25.75 23.62 -22.50
C LYS A 213 -24.27 23.83 -22.28
N GLU A 214 -23.74 23.33 -21.18
CA GLU A 214 -22.34 23.50 -20.81
C GLU A 214 -21.85 22.32 -19.98
N LEU A 215 -20.62 21.88 -20.23
CA LEU A 215 -19.89 20.89 -19.47
C LEU A 215 -18.54 21.49 -19.05
N GLN A 216 -18.21 21.40 -17.77
CA GLN A 216 -16.86 21.67 -17.29
C GLN A 216 -15.93 20.58 -17.82
N VAL A 217 -14.71 20.95 -18.21
CA VAL A 217 -13.73 20.03 -18.79
C VAL A 217 -12.46 20.03 -17.95
N TRP A 218 -12.05 18.83 -17.54
CA TRP A 218 -10.79 18.58 -16.85
C TRP A 218 -9.95 17.61 -17.68
N ARG A 219 -8.64 17.85 -17.75
CA ARG A 219 -7.72 17.01 -18.53
C ARG A 219 -6.47 16.64 -17.73
N SER A 220 -6.05 15.39 -17.87
CA SER A 220 -4.69 14.95 -17.59
C SER A 220 -4.03 14.45 -18.88
N ARG A 221 -2.77 14.79 -19.10
CA ARG A 221 -1.94 14.35 -20.22
C ARG A 221 -0.58 13.96 -19.69
N PHE A 222 -0.18 12.71 -19.91
CA PHE A 222 1.09 12.19 -19.38
C PHE A 222 2.31 12.62 -20.21
N ASP A 223 2.15 12.79 -21.53
CA ASP A 223 3.20 13.33 -22.43
C ASP A 223 4.56 12.61 -22.30
N PHE A 224 4.56 11.28 -22.42
CA PHE A 224 5.77 10.43 -22.35
C PHE A 224 6.84 10.80 -23.40
N LYS A 225 6.44 11.41 -24.52
CA LYS A 225 7.34 11.84 -25.61
C LYS A 225 8.22 13.01 -25.18
N THR A 226 7.65 14.03 -24.52
CA THR A 226 8.42 15.22 -24.10
C THR A 226 8.78 15.24 -22.62
N LYS A 227 8.23 14.31 -21.82
CA LYS A 227 8.38 14.22 -20.35
C LYS A 227 7.93 15.50 -19.64
N LYS A 228 6.81 16.07 -20.11
CA LYS A 228 6.19 17.28 -19.53
C LYS A 228 4.70 17.02 -19.29
N PRO A 229 4.35 16.21 -18.28
CA PRO A 229 2.96 15.92 -17.99
C PRO A 229 2.21 17.18 -17.52
N SER A 230 0.90 17.21 -17.78
CA SER A 230 -0.04 18.17 -17.20
C SER A 230 -1.19 17.38 -16.59
N PHE A 231 -1.30 17.40 -15.27
CA PHE A 231 -2.32 16.64 -14.54
C PHE A 231 -3.45 17.52 -14.00
N PHE A 232 -4.68 17.06 -14.15
CA PHE A 232 -5.91 17.67 -13.62
C PHE A 232 -6.07 19.16 -13.94
N GLU A 233 -5.77 19.53 -15.17
CA GLU A 233 -5.91 20.89 -15.70
C GLU A 233 -7.37 21.19 -16.02
N LYS A 234 -7.90 22.31 -15.50
CA LYS A 234 -9.24 22.81 -15.87
C LYS A 234 -9.15 23.55 -17.20
N LEU A 235 -9.85 23.05 -18.21
CA LEU A 235 -9.93 23.65 -19.53
C LEU A 235 -11.18 24.55 -19.66
N ALA A 236 -11.28 25.24 -20.80
CA ALA A 236 -12.47 26.01 -21.13
C ALA A 236 -13.72 25.10 -21.14
N PRO A 237 -14.86 25.53 -20.57
CA PRO A 237 -16.09 24.76 -20.62
C PRO A 237 -16.53 24.46 -22.06
N LEU A 238 -16.98 23.23 -22.28
CA LEU A 238 -17.48 22.77 -23.57
C LEU A 238 -18.97 23.08 -23.67
N LYS A 239 -19.41 23.66 -24.80
CA LYS A 239 -20.80 23.98 -25.07
C LYS A 239 -21.33 23.09 -26.21
N PRO A 240 -22.12 22.05 -25.91
CA PRO A 240 -22.68 21.19 -26.94
C PRO A 240 -23.62 21.98 -27.88
N SER A 241 -23.50 21.75 -29.18
CA SER A 241 -24.40 22.31 -30.19
C SER A 241 -25.45 21.26 -30.53
N GLU A 242 -26.73 21.53 -30.24
CA GLU A 242 -27.82 20.56 -30.44
C GLU A 242 -27.56 19.20 -29.74
N GLY A 243 -26.90 19.24 -28.58
CA GLY A 243 -26.50 18.05 -27.83
C GLY A 243 -25.25 17.34 -28.37
N TRP A 244 -24.67 17.80 -29.47
CA TRP A 244 -23.45 17.24 -30.05
C TRP A 244 -22.19 17.97 -29.60
N PHE A 245 -21.12 17.20 -29.45
CA PHE A 245 -19.77 17.74 -29.34
C PHE A 245 -18.73 16.73 -29.83
N THR A 246 -17.57 17.24 -30.23
CA THR A 246 -16.44 16.43 -30.69
C THR A 246 -15.19 16.80 -29.90
N LEU A 247 -14.44 15.78 -29.48
CA LEU A 247 -13.14 15.93 -28.84
C LEU A 247 -12.07 15.31 -29.75
N SER A 248 -10.95 16.03 -29.90
CA SER A 248 -9.72 15.47 -30.45
C SER A 248 -8.95 14.83 -29.31
N LEU A 249 -8.81 13.51 -29.34
CA LEU A 249 -8.20 12.71 -28.28
C LEU A 249 -6.79 12.30 -28.70
N GLY A 250 -5.80 12.71 -27.91
CA GLY A 250 -4.42 12.25 -28.02
C GLY A 250 -4.21 10.87 -27.40
N GLU A 251 -2.99 10.36 -27.54
CA GLU A 251 -2.50 9.22 -26.75
C GLU A 251 -2.22 9.68 -25.31
N ASP A 252 -2.45 8.81 -24.33
CA ASP A 252 -2.14 9.03 -22.91
C ASP A 252 -2.81 10.28 -22.32
N GLU A 253 -4.11 10.44 -22.61
CA GLU A 253 -4.95 11.50 -22.06
C GLU A 253 -6.13 10.95 -21.24
N VAL A 254 -6.51 11.67 -20.20
CA VAL A 254 -7.75 11.44 -19.44
C VAL A 254 -8.57 12.73 -19.44
N TYR A 255 -9.84 12.64 -19.79
CA TYR A 255 -10.77 13.75 -19.76
C TYR A 255 -11.93 13.46 -18.81
N THR A 256 -12.33 14.47 -18.04
CA THR A 256 -13.63 14.46 -17.37
C THR A 256 -14.47 15.62 -17.89
N LEU A 257 -15.64 15.30 -18.43
CA LEU A 257 -16.67 16.26 -18.82
C LEU A 257 -17.85 16.15 -17.86
N THR A 258 -18.22 17.23 -17.20
CA THR A 258 -19.21 17.15 -16.13
C THR A 258 -20.06 18.41 -15.99
N THR A 259 -21.29 18.27 -15.51
CA THR A 259 -22.11 19.40 -15.07
C THR A 259 -21.70 19.94 -13.69
N ILE A 260 -20.89 19.19 -12.94
CA ILE A 260 -20.43 19.54 -11.59
C ILE A 260 -19.38 20.66 -11.68
N THR A 261 -19.63 21.77 -10.97
CA THR A 261 -18.77 22.97 -11.00
C THR A 261 -17.80 23.06 -9.82
N THR A 262 -17.85 22.12 -8.88
CA THR A 262 -17.08 22.15 -7.62
C THR A 262 -15.69 21.52 -7.72
N GLY A 263 -15.30 21.02 -8.89
CA GLY A 263 -13.97 20.45 -9.09
C GLY A 263 -12.86 21.44 -8.79
N GLN A 264 -11.79 20.97 -8.16
CA GLN A 264 -10.63 21.76 -7.80
C GLN A 264 -9.35 20.93 -7.80
N LYS A 265 -8.27 21.49 -8.35
CA LYS A 265 -6.92 20.95 -8.13
C LYS A 265 -6.39 21.53 -6.83
N GLY A 266 -6.39 20.72 -5.76
CA GLY A 266 -5.84 21.14 -4.46
C GLY A 266 -4.38 21.56 -4.61
N CYS A 267 -3.99 22.64 -3.93
CA CYS A 267 -2.64 23.18 -3.99
C CYS A 267 -2.20 23.58 -2.59
N TYR A 268 -1.02 23.10 -2.19
CA TYR A 268 -0.34 23.43 -0.94
C TYR A 268 1.09 23.89 -1.29
N PRO A 269 1.79 24.58 -0.37
CA PRO A 269 3.20 24.87 -0.57
C PRO A 269 4.00 23.60 -0.87
N GLU A 270 5.06 23.75 -1.67
CA GLU A 270 5.98 22.64 -1.95
C GLU A 270 6.53 22.07 -0.63
N PRO A 271 6.60 20.73 -0.49
CA PRO A 271 7.19 20.13 0.69
C PRO A 271 8.70 20.40 0.77
N PRO A 272 9.30 20.18 1.95
CA PRO A 272 10.76 20.16 2.08
C PRO A 272 11.41 19.22 1.05
N PRO A 273 12.64 19.51 0.60
CA PRO A 273 13.36 18.61 -0.30
C PRO A 273 13.63 17.26 0.37
N PRO A 274 13.75 16.17 -0.42
CA PRO A 274 14.05 14.86 0.13
C PRO A 274 15.41 14.85 0.82
N ALA A 275 15.53 14.06 1.88
CA ALA A 275 16.76 13.88 2.64
C ALA A 275 16.89 12.42 3.12
N PRO A 276 18.10 11.84 3.11
CA PRO A 276 18.31 10.50 3.65
C PRO A 276 17.98 10.46 5.15
N PHE A 277 17.68 9.27 5.65
CA PHE A 277 17.51 9.04 7.10
C PHE A 277 18.71 9.60 7.89
N PRO A 278 18.50 10.24 9.06
CA PRO A 278 19.58 10.83 9.85
C PRO A 278 20.75 9.87 10.11
N HIS A 279 21.97 10.28 9.76
CA HIS A 279 23.19 9.48 10.00
C HIS A 279 23.48 9.22 11.49
N LEU A 280 22.98 10.09 12.37
CA LEU A 280 22.96 9.89 13.81
C LEU A 280 21.50 9.93 14.27
N TYR A 281 21.03 8.80 14.81
CA TYR A 281 19.68 8.67 15.35
C TYR A 281 19.76 8.03 16.74
N LYS A 282 18.93 8.53 17.66
CA LYS A 282 18.77 8.01 19.01
C LYS A 282 17.31 8.13 19.39
N ASP A 283 16.78 7.10 20.02
CA ASP A 283 15.50 7.11 20.72
C ASP A 283 15.74 6.48 22.09
N ASP A 284 15.26 7.14 23.15
CA ASP A 284 15.31 6.64 24.52
C ASP A 284 13.97 6.08 25.00
N PHE A 285 12.96 6.13 24.13
CA PHE A 285 11.60 5.67 24.34
C PHE A 285 10.87 6.32 25.53
N ASN A 286 11.39 7.43 26.09
CA ASN A 286 10.88 8.08 27.30
C ASN A 286 9.59 8.88 27.04
N ILE A 287 8.51 8.17 26.69
CA ILE A 287 7.20 8.76 26.38
C ILE A 287 6.12 8.13 27.25
N ALA A 288 5.59 8.91 28.19
CA ALA A 288 4.57 8.42 29.14
C ALA A 288 3.18 8.23 28.51
N ASN A 289 2.84 9.03 27.49
CA ASN A 289 1.54 8.99 26.81
C ASN A 289 1.76 9.14 25.30
N PRO A 290 2.24 8.08 24.61
CA PRO A 290 2.52 8.18 23.19
C PRO A 290 1.21 8.26 22.39
N PHE A 291 1.20 9.04 21.31
CA PHE A 291 0.03 9.16 20.43
C PHE A 291 -0.25 7.87 19.64
N PHE A 292 0.80 7.08 19.39
CA PHE A 292 0.78 5.78 18.73
C PHE A 292 1.38 4.73 19.67
N SER A 293 1.05 3.45 19.47
CA SER A 293 1.51 2.36 20.35
C SER A 293 2.98 2.00 20.17
N GLU A 294 3.59 2.35 19.03
CA GLU A 294 4.96 1.99 18.65
C GLU A 294 5.81 3.26 18.41
N ALA A 295 7.12 3.13 18.61
CA ALA A 295 8.09 4.20 18.37
C ALA A 295 8.20 4.54 16.87
N PRO A 296 8.44 5.80 16.50
CA PRO A 296 8.54 6.19 15.09
C PRO A 296 9.71 5.49 14.39
N TYR A 297 9.54 5.26 13.09
CA TYR A 297 10.54 4.69 12.16
C TYR A 297 10.90 3.22 12.34
N PHE A 298 10.63 2.62 13.50
CA PHE A 298 10.67 1.17 13.65
C PHE A 298 9.55 0.55 12.80
N ALA A 299 9.91 -0.44 11.99
CA ALA A 299 9.00 -1.14 11.11
C ALA A 299 9.10 -2.64 11.40
N ASP A 300 8.12 -3.16 12.13
CA ASP A 300 8.04 -4.57 12.49
C ASP A 300 7.86 -5.48 11.26
N GLN A 301 8.80 -6.41 11.06
CA GLN A 301 8.75 -7.37 9.95
C GLN A 301 8.35 -8.78 10.41
N THR A 302 8.51 -9.09 11.70
CA THR A 302 7.99 -10.29 12.38
C THR A 302 7.93 -10.00 13.88
N GLY A 303 6.81 -10.33 14.54
CA GLY A 303 6.54 -9.91 15.93
C GLY A 303 5.82 -8.56 15.97
N VAL A 304 5.63 -8.03 17.19
CA VAL A 304 5.06 -6.70 17.43
C VAL A 304 5.82 -6.04 18.56
N PHE A 305 6.27 -4.81 18.37
CA PHE A 305 7.03 -4.01 19.33
C PHE A 305 6.20 -2.78 19.75
N GLU A 306 6.03 -2.58 21.05
CA GLU A 306 5.19 -1.51 21.61
C GLU A 306 5.96 -0.70 22.65
N TYR A 307 5.63 0.59 22.79
CA TYR A 307 6.02 1.37 23.96
C TYR A 307 5.55 0.65 25.23
N TYR A 308 6.44 0.52 26.20
CA TYR A 308 6.17 -0.18 27.43
C TYR A 308 6.60 0.65 28.65
N ILE A 309 5.74 0.66 29.66
CA ILE A 309 6.00 1.34 30.93
C ILE A 309 6.16 0.27 32.01
N ASN A 310 7.37 0.12 32.52
CA ASN A 310 7.66 -0.75 33.66
C ASN A 310 7.45 -0.01 34.98
N LEU A 311 6.24 -0.08 35.53
CA LEU A 311 5.90 0.56 36.80
C LEU A 311 6.62 -0.03 38.03
N THR A 312 7.30 -1.17 37.87
CA THR A 312 8.01 -1.85 38.95
C THR A 312 9.51 -1.59 38.95
N ASP A 313 10.03 -0.91 37.92
CA ASP A 313 11.42 -0.50 37.85
C ASP A 313 11.56 0.94 38.36
N PRO A 314 12.25 1.18 39.49
CA PRO A 314 12.54 2.53 39.96
C PRO A 314 13.79 3.15 39.28
N GLY A 315 14.45 2.41 38.39
CA GLY A 315 15.71 2.73 37.74
C GLY A 315 15.55 3.43 36.37
N PRO A 316 16.56 3.31 35.48
CA PRO A 316 16.59 4.05 34.23
C PRO A 316 15.64 3.51 33.15
N HIS A 317 15.11 2.28 33.27
CA HIS A 317 14.33 1.59 32.24
C HIS A 317 12.81 1.59 32.51
N VAL A 318 12.29 2.68 33.09
CA VAL A 318 10.84 2.89 33.29
C VAL A 318 10.10 2.87 31.96
N PHE A 319 10.68 3.44 30.91
CA PHE A 319 10.10 3.49 29.57
C PHE A 319 11.01 2.73 28.60
N THR A 320 10.43 1.81 27.83
CA THR A 320 11.16 0.95 26.90
C THR A 320 10.34 0.63 25.65
N LEU A 321 10.96 -0.02 24.68
CA LEU A 321 10.28 -0.67 23.56
C LEU A 321 10.30 -2.19 23.78
N ARG A 322 9.14 -2.85 23.74
CA ARG A 322 8.98 -4.25 24.14
C ARG A 322 8.34 -5.08 23.04
N GLN A 323 8.93 -6.23 22.72
CA GLN A 323 8.32 -7.25 21.88
C GLN A 323 7.21 -7.99 22.67
N VAL A 324 5.95 -7.91 22.23
CA VAL A 324 4.78 -8.38 23.02
C VAL A 324 4.18 -9.72 22.58
N VAL A 325 4.55 -10.23 21.42
CA VAL A 325 4.07 -11.50 20.86
C VAL A 325 4.82 -12.67 21.48
N THR A 326 4.07 -13.53 22.19
CA THR A 326 4.61 -14.73 22.86
C THR A 326 4.37 -16.03 22.08
N GLN A 327 3.60 -15.98 20.99
CA GLN A 327 3.28 -17.13 20.15
C GLN A 327 3.16 -16.73 18.69
N LYS A 328 3.58 -17.61 17.77
CA LYS A 328 3.47 -17.36 16.34
C LYS A 328 1.99 -17.18 15.94
N PRO A 329 1.64 -16.12 15.19
CA PRO A 329 0.26 -15.89 14.77
C PRO A 329 -0.20 -16.92 13.73
N VAL A 330 -1.50 -16.90 13.41
CA VAL A 330 -1.99 -17.53 12.17
C VAL A 330 -1.51 -16.67 11.01
N THR A 331 -0.44 -17.10 10.35
CA THR A 331 0.31 -16.27 9.41
C THR A 331 -0.37 -16.15 8.05
N TRP A 332 -0.34 -14.94 7.48
CA TRP A 332 -0.67 -14.70 6.07
C TRP A 332 0.57 -14.88 5.17
N ALA A 333 1.70 -14.31 5.58
CA ALA A 333 2.99 -14.45 4.91
C ALA A 333 3.82 -15.60 5.53
N ALA A 334 5.07 -15.72 5.09
CA ALA A 334 6.05 -16.62 5.68
C ALA A 334 6.91 -15.91 6.74
N ASP A 335 6.27 -15.39 7.79
CA ASP A 335 6.89 -14.72 8.94
C ASP A 335 8.16 -15.45 9.41
N ALA A 336 9.19 -14.73 9.84
CA ALA A 336 10.42 -15.35 10.35
C ALA A 336 10.16 -16.16 11.63
N ASP A 337 11.14 -16.99 12.02
CA ASP A 337 11.04 -17.74 13.29
C ASP A 337 11.52 -16.89 14.49
N GLN A 338 12.24 -15.80 14.22
CA GLN A 338 12.69 -14.81 15.20
C GLN A 338 12.02 -13.47 14.88
N THR A 339 11.69 -12.70 15.92
CA THR A 339 11.08 -11.37 15.77
C THR A 339 12.13 -10.34 15.37
N ILE A 340 11.77 -9.38 14.53
CA ILE A 340 12.66 -8.33 14.04
C ILE A 340 11.85 -7.08 13.66
N SER A 341 12.37 -5.92 14.08
CA SER A 341 11.95 -4.60 13.63
C SER A 341 13.15 -3.93 12.94
N VAL A 342 12.92 -3.28 11.79
CA VAL A 342 13.97 -2.61 11.01
C VAL A 342 13.79 -1.10 11.04
N ILE A 343 14.89 -0.37 10.93
CA ILE A 343 14.92 1.10 10.99
C ILE A 343 16.12 1.62 10.19
N GLY A 344 15.98 2.82 9.62
CA GLY A 344 17.10 3.62 9.14
C GLY A 344 17.15 3.77 7.63
N ASN A 345 18.36 3.69 7.07
CA ASN A 345 18.59 3.78 5.62
C ASN A 345 19.22 2.48 5.12
N TYR A 346 18.55 1.84 4.15
CA TYR A 346 18.98 0.59 3.53
C TYR A 346 20.37 0.66 2.87
N GLN A 347 20.78 1.85 2.43
CA GLN A 347 22.09 2.06 1.79
C GLN A 347 23.27 2.11 2.77
N TRP A 348 23.03 2.08 4.09
CA TRP A 348 24.10 2.13 5.07
C TRP A 348 25.02 0.91 5.00
N GLN A 349 26.31 1.19 4.82
CA GLN A 349 27.36 0.16 4.82
C GLN A 349 28.12 0.16 6.13
N ASN A 350 28.61 1.32 6.59
CA ASN A 350 29.41 1.42 7.80
C ASN A 350 28.57 2.07 8.90
N LEU A 351 28.30 1.31 9.96
CA LEU A 351 27.43 1.74 11.05
C LEU A 351 27.85 1.11 12.38
N SER A 352 27.52 1.82 13.46
CA SER A 352 27.53 1.30 14.82
C SER A 352 26.10 1.32 15.34
N VAL A 353 25.70 0.21 15.94
CA VAL A 353 24.37 0.03 16.53
C VAL A 353 24.57 -0.27 18.00
N THR A 354 23.83 0.46 18.85
CA THR A 354 23.88 0.32 20.30
C THR A 354 22.45 0.29 20.82
N CYS A 355 22.14 -0.65 21.69
CA CYS A 355 20.83 -0.76 22.32
C CYS A 355 20.97 -1.47 23.66
N ASP A 356 20.25 -0.99 24.66
CA ASP A 356 20.12 -1.66 25.94
C ASP A 356 19.03 -2.73 25.78
N VAL A 357 19.34 -3.98 26.17
CA VAL A 357 18.43 -5.11 25.93
C VAL A 357 18.07 -5.83 27.23
N PHE A 358 16.84 -6.34 27.28
CA PHE A 358 16.36 -7.12 28.42
C PHE A 358 15.72 -8.44 27.96
N MET A 359 16.11 -9.54 28.60
CA MET A 359 15.59 -10.89 28.33
C MET A 359 14.65 -11.33 29.45
N GLU A 360 13.35 -11.38 29.16
CA GLU A 360 12.36 -11.81 30.15
C GLU A 360 12.34 -13.32 30.40
N SER A 361 12.64 -14.11 29.36
CA SER A 361 12.68 -15.56 29.47
C SER A 361 13.97 -16.02 30.12
N VAL A 362 13.89 -16.37 31.40
CA VAL A 362 15.02 -16.86 32.19
C VAL A 362 15.57 -18.17 31.59
N LYS A 363 16.88 -18.24 31.34
CA LYS A 363 17.65 -19.36 30.74
C LYS A 363 17.48 -19.64 29.24
N THR A 364 16.31 -19.40 28.66
CA THR A 364 16.05 -19.71 27.23
C THR A 364 15.89 -18.48 26.35
N GLY A 365 15.88 -17.28 26.95
CA GLY A 365 15.78 -16.03 26.23
C GLY A 365 17.00 -15.79 25.34
N GLY A 366 16.76 -15.13 24.21
CA GLY A 366 17.78 -14.63 23.32
C GLY A 366 17.29 -13.34 22.67
N VAL A 367 18.20 -12.38 22.50
CA VAL A 367 17.95 -11.10 21.84
C VAL A 367 19.12 -10.80 20.93
N PHE A 368 18.89 -9.94 19.93
CA PHE A 368 19.95 -9.54 19.02
C PHE A 368 19.79 -8.07 18.61
N ILE A 369 20.91 -7.48 18.21
CA ILE A 369 20.95 -6.30 17.35
C ILE A 369 21.52 -6.70 16.00
N ALA A 370 21.13 -6.01 14.93
CA ALA A 370 21.58 -6.34 13.58
C ALA A 370 21.95 -5.10 12.76
N ALA A 371 22.80 -5.33 11.76
CA ALA A 371 23.21 -4.33 10.78
C ALA A 371 23.13 -4.92 9.38
N ARG A 372 22.92 -4.06 8.37
CA ARG A 372 22.87 -4.44 6.93
C ARG A 372 21.81 -5.53 6.64
N VAL A 373 20.65 -5.41 7.28
CA VAL A 373 19.51 -6.31 7.05
C VAL A 373 19.01 -6.08 5.62
N ASP A 374 19.16 -7.09 4.75
CA ASP A 374 18.97 -6.93 3.30
C ASP A 374 17.53 -7.17 2.80
N LYS A 375 16.64 -7.74 3.63
CA LYS A 375 15.26 -8.06 3.23
C LYS A 375 14.26 -7.89 4.36
N GLY A 376 13.08 -7.37 4.01
CA GLY A 376 11.92 -7.33 4.89
C GLY A 376 10.64 -7.85 4.22
N GLY A 377 9.50 -7.50 4.79
CA GLY A 377 8.16 -7.86 4.35
C GLY A 377 8.00 -9.38 4.18
N MET A 378 7.35 -9.78 3.08
CA MET A 378 7.15 -11.20 2.76
C MET A 378 8.44 -12.02 2.61
N SER A 379 9.60 -11.37 2.47
CA SER A 379 10.90 -12.01 2.31
C SER A 379 11.75 -12.01 3.59
N VAL A 380 11.25 -11.50 4.72
CA VAL A 380 11.97 -11.35 5.99
C VAL A 380 12.68 -12.64 6.43
N ARG A 381 12.05 -13.81 6.23
CA ARG A 381 12.65 -15.10 6.58
C ARG A 381 13.96 -15.40 5.85
N ASN A 382 14.22 -14.77 4.71
CA ASN A 382 15.44 -14.94 3.91
C ASN A 382 16.46 -13.82 4.14
N THR A 383 16.23 -12.92 5.10
CA THR A 383 17.12 -11.79 5.30
C THR A 383 18.52 -12.24 5.72
N LYS A 384 19.50 -11.56 5.15
CA LYS A 384 20.91 -11.61 5.50
C LYS A 384 21.31 -10.28 6.13
N GLY A 385 22.50 -10.26 6.72
CA GLY A 385 23.05 -9.11 7.39
C GLY A 385 24.16 -9.54 8.34
N VAL A 386 24.37 -8.77 9.40
CA VAL A 386 25.21 -9.17 10.52
C VAL A 386 24.36 -9.08 11.77
N PHE A 387 24.07 -10.24 12.38
CA PHE A 387 23.22 -10.34 13.56
C PHE A 387 24.08 -10.73 14.75
N TYR A 388 24.05 -9.92 15.80
CA TYR A 388 24.77 -10.18 17.05
C TYR A 388 23.78 -10.59 18.14
N TRP A 389 23.77 -11.88 18.46
CA TRP A 389 22.88 -12.52 19.42
C TRP A 389 23.55 -12.66 20.78
N VAL A 390 22.80 -12.39 21.84
CA VAL A 390 23.15 -12.74 23.23
C VAL A 390 22.04 -13.59 23.83
N PHE A 391 22.41 -14.56 24.66
CA PHE A 391 21.49 -15.53 25.22
C PHE A 391 21.54 -15.52 26.75
N ALA A 392 20.42 -15.87 27.37
CA ALA A 392 20.27 -15.90 28.83
C ALA A 392 21.11 -17.00 29.52
N ASP A 393 21.73 -17.90 28.75
CA ASP A 393 22.69 -18.89 29.24
C ASP A 393 24.14 -18.36 29.32
N GLY A 394 24.36 -17.09 28.99
CA GLY A 394 25.67 -16.43 29.01
C GLY A 394 26.50 -16.64 27.74
N THR A 395 25.90 -17.19 26.67
CA THR A 395 26.55 -17.32 25.36
C THR A 395 26.17 -16.21 24.39
N TYR A 396 26.94 -16.07 23.30
CA TYR A 396 26.66 -15.16 22.21
C TYR A 396 26.92 -15.83 20.85
N LYS A 397 26.31 -15.30 19.78
CA LYS A 397 26.55 -15.73 18.40
C LYS A 397 26.57 -14.53 17.46
N VAL A 398 27.38 -14.62 16.39
CA VAL A 398 27.31 -13.71 15.25
C VAL A 398 26.92 -14.52 14.02
N THR A 399 25.83 -14.15 13.37
CA THR A 399 25.31 -14.86 12.18
C THR A 399 25.19 -13.91 11.00
N ASN A 400 25.14 -14.48 9.79
CA ASN A 400 24.94 -13.73 8.55
C ASN A 400 23.48 -13.77 8.04
N ASP A 401 22.60 -14.40 8.80
CA ASP A 401 21.18 -14.58 8.54
C ASP A 401 20.37 -14.48 9.84
N LEU A 402 19.05 -14.31 9.73
CA LEU A 402 18.11 -14.25 10.87
C LEU A 402 17.91 -15.61 11.58
N GLY A 403 18.89 -16.50 11.51
CA GLY A 403 18.95 -17.72 12.33
C GLY A 403 18.11 -18.88 11.82
N ARG A 404 18.20 -19.24 10.53
CA ARG A 404 17.54 -20.46 10.00
C ARG A 404 18.07 -21.76 10.60
N TYR A 405 19.16 -21.73 11.36
CA TYR A 405 19.79 -22.89 11.98
C TYR A 405 20.32 -22.60 13.38
N LEU A 406 19.51 -22.82 14.42
CA LEU A 406 19.96 -22.92 15.82
C LEU A 406 20.71 -24.25 16.10
N SER A 407 21.45 -24.81 15.14
CA SER A 407 22.14 -26.10 15.26
C SER A 407 23.63 -26.08 14.87
N SER A 408 24.33 -24.96 15.08
CA SER A 408 25.79 -24.85 14.90
C SER A 408 26.46 -24.42 16.22
N PRO A 409 27.68 -24.92 16.54
CA PRO A 409 28.19 -24.99 17.90
C PRO A 409 28.43 -23.61 18.52
N THR A 410 28.09 -23.50 19.80
CA THR A 410 28.36 -22.35 20.67
C THR A 410 29.88 -22.16 20.84
N CYS A 411 30.40 -20.96 20.58
CA CYS A 411 31.77 -20.61 20.95
C CYS A 411 31.82 -20.25 22.45
N PRO A 412 32.71 -20.87 23.26
CA PRO A 412 32.96 -20.43 24.62
C PRO A 412 33.61 -19.04 24.65
N VAL A 413 33.36 -18.28 25.72
CA VAL A 413 33.70 -16.87 25.95
C VAL A 413 35.20 -16.50 25.79
N ASN A 414 36.12 -17.44 25.56
CA ASN A 414 37.57 -17.18 25.60
C ASN A 414 38.37 -17.49 24.33
N THR A 415 37.76 -17.80 23.19
CA THR A 415 38.55 -18.17 21.99
C THR A 415 37.96 -17.71 20.67
N CYS A 416 38.19 -16.45 20.29
CA CYS A 416 38.25 -16.01 18.90
C CYS A 416 39.31 -14.90 18.74
N ARG A 417 40.54 -15.28 18.36
CA ARG A 417 41.49 -14.34 17.73
C ARG A 417 41.09 -14.23 16.26
N GLY A 418 40.54 -13.08 15.85
CA GLY A 418 40.14 -12.88 14.46
C GLY A 418 39.37 -11.59 14.14
N CYS A 419 38.96 -10.80 15.13
CA CYS A 419 38.54 -9.42 14.94
C CYS A 419 39.33 -8.57 15.93
N ASP A 420 40.30 -7.80 15.43
CA ASP A 420 41.08 -6.88 16.26
C ASP A 420 40.21 -5.66 16.56
N GLY A 421 39.81 -5.53 17.82
CA GLY A 421 38.81 -4.60 18.31
C GLY A 421 38.53 -4.92 19.77
N THR A 422 39.53 -4.67 20.62
CA THR A 422 39.46 -4.84 22.07
C THR A 422 38.36 -3.97 22.69
N ARG A 423 37.28 -4.58 23.18
CA ARG A 423 36.51 -4.10 24.35
C ARG A 423 35.92 -5.30 25.11
N ASP A 424 36.16 -5.33 26.41
CA ASP A 424 35.74 -6.36 27.35
C ASP A 424 34.21 -6.54 27.37
N VAL A 425 33.73 -7.77 27.16
CA VAL A 425 32.34 -8.15 27.46
C VAL A 425 32.30 -8.53 28.95
N THR A 426 31.83 -7.62 29.80
CA THR A 426 31.63 -7.94 31.22
C THR A 426 30.17 -8.34 31.44
N VAL A 427 29.92 -9.65 31.55
CA VAL A 427 28.61 -10.18 31.94
C VAL A 427 28.53 -10.16 33.47
N TYR A 428 27.84 -9.17 34.05
CA TYR A 428 27.54 -9.20 35.48
C TYR A 428 26.32 -10.09 35.72
N GLN A 429 26.56 -11.32 36.19
CA GLN A 429 25.50 -12.19 36.69
C GLN A 429 25.15 -11.77 38.13
N SER A 430 24.28 -10.78 38.28
CA SER A 430 23.66 -10.47 39.58
C SER A 430 22.24 -11.05 39.61
N TYR A 431 21.95 -11.83 40.63
CA TYR A 431 20.59 -12.30 40.92
C TYR A 431 19.77 -11.11 41.39
N LEU A 432 19.39 -10.19 40.49
CA LEU A 432 18.19 -9.35 40.61
C LEU A 432 17.92 -8.47 39.38
N TYR A 433 18.92 -8.01 38.63
CA TYR A 433 18.72 -7.29 37.36
C TYR A 433 19.95 -7.52 36.46
N THR A 434 19.75 -7.94 35.21
CA THR A 434 20.82 -8.01 34.20
C THR A 434 20.54 -6.96 33.13
N GLU A 435 21.19 -5.81 33.28
CA GLU A 435 21.36 -4.81 32.22
C GLU A 435 22.56 -5.26 31.36
N LEU A 436 22.42 -5.22 30.03
CA LEU A 436 23.50 -5.54 29.10
C LEU A 436 23.54 -4.46 28.01
N ASP A 437 24.57 -3.61 28.06
CA ASP A 437 24.86 -2.64 27.00
C ASP A 437 25.56 -3.36 25.84
N ILE A 438 24.88 -3.48 24.70
CA ILE A 438 25.48 -4.09 23.51
C ILE A 438 26.03 -2.99 22.61
N HIS A 439 27.36 -2.91 22.52
CA HIS A 439 28.05 -2.10 21.51
C HIS A 439 28.50 -2.97 20.34
N PHE A 440 27.97 -2.70 19.15
CA PHE A 440 28.44 -3.32 17.91
C PHE A 440 28.90 -2.24 16.93
N SER A 441 30.13 -2.36 16.44
CA SER A 441 30.66 -1.50 15.37
C SER A 441 31.11 -2.37 14.22
N CYS A 442 30.49 -2.20 13.05
CA CYS A 442 30.89 -2.89 11.83
C CYS A 442 31.74 -1.95 10.98
N TYR A 443 33.06 -2.12 11.05
CA TYR A 443 34.02 -1.48 10.15
C TYR A 443 34.56 -2.56 9.18
N ILE A 444 34.55 -2.28 7.87
CA ILE A 444 35.31 -3.07 6.87
C ILE A 444 36.31 -2.14 6.22
#